data_AF-A0A8J6BID2-F1
#
_entry.id   AF-A0A8J6BID2-F1
#
_cell.length_a   1.000
_cell.length_b   1.000
_cell.length_c   1.000
_cell.angle_alpha   90.00
_cell.angle_beta   90.00
_cell.angle_gamma   90.00
#
_symmetry.space_group_name_H-M   'P 1'
#
loop_
_entity.id
_entity.type
_entity.pdbx_description
1 polymer ?
#
loop_
_entity_poly.entity_id
_entity_poly.type
_entity_poly.pdbx_seq_one_letter_code
_entity_poly.pdbx_strand_id
1 'polypeptide(L)'
;MAAILSEDPEMRRYLMSGSVAPVKSRNVVPHDVGDPDDEPWQKLNAYIIHDTAKWKDLNLKFVLQVYRDYHMTKSSCYLRDMWPVCQAVMDSALKFDHDGDGLIENCGFADQTYDGWVMTGPSAYCGGLWLAAVCMMCQMAEDVEDKDAHSKFSSILSRGKEAFEKLLWNVEPHSMEGVMMGRGAILQDDTINDIVLALCPKRHQEQNMARKCRGMPLPPRHISNKCR
;
A
#
# COMPACT_ATOMS: atom_id res chain seq x y z
N MET A 1 2.87 -13.27 -14.04
CA MET A 1 3.81 -12.38 -14.77
C MET A 1 3.27 -11.96 -16.13
N ALA A 2 2.97 -12.91 -17.03
CA ALA A 2 2.46 -12.62 -18.38
C ALA A 2 1.26 -11.66 -18.38
N ALA A 3 0.29 -11.89 -17.49
CA ALA A 3 -0.91 -11.07 -17.33
C ALA A 3 -0.65 -9.58 -17.00
N ILE A 4 0.46 -9.26 -16.32
CA ILE A 4 0.80 -7.87 -15.96
C ILE A 4 1.40 -7.14 -17.16
N LEU A 5 2.27 -7.85 -17.89
CA LEU A 5 2.99 -7.31 -19.05
C LEU A 5 2.16 -7.33 -20.34
N SER A 6 1.06 -8.09 -20.36
CA SER A 6 0.10 -8.08 -21.46
C SER A 6 -0.84 -6.87 -21.38
N GLU A 7 -1.38 -6.54 -22.55
CA GLU A 7 -2.45 -5.58 -22.74
C GLU A 7 -3.62 -6.24 -23.47
N ASP A 8 -4.80 -5.72 -23.21
CA ASP A 8 -6.00 -5.98 -23.99
C ASP A 8 -6.58 -4.60 -24.37
N PRO A 9 -6.41 -4.18 -25.63
CA PRO A 9 -6.85 -2.87 -26.11
C PRO A 9 -8.35 -2.83 -26.42
N GLU A 10 -9.08 -3.95 -26.28
CA GLU A 10 -10.53 -3.95 -26.48
C GLU A 10 -11.19 -2.93 -25.54
N MET A 11 -12.05 -2.09 -26.10
CA MET A 11 -12.69 -1.01 -25.37
C MET A 11 -14.01 -1.50 -24.77
N ARG A 12 -14.17 -1.35 -23.45
CA ARG A 12 -15.41 -1.71 -22.75
C ARG A 12 -15.99 -0.53 -21.99
N ARG A 13 -17.31 -0.54 -21.80
CA ARG A 13 -18.00 0.43 -20.94
C ARG A 13 -17.99 -0.07 -19.50
N TYR A 14 -17.53 0.77 -18.58
CA TYR A 14 -17.57 0.53 -17.14
C TYR A 14 -18.87 1.06 -16.53
N LEU A 15 -19.46 0.28 -15.62
CA LEU A 15 -20.86 0.50 -15.21
C LEU A 15 -21.04 1.71 -14.29
N MET A 16 -20.10 1.98 -13.40
CA MET A 16 -20.26 3.04 -12.39
C MET A 16 -20.11 4.44 -12.98
N SER A 17 -19.11 4.64 -13.86
CA SER A 17 -18.84 5.94 -14.50
C SER A 17 -19.52 6.10 -15.86
N GLY A 18 -19.91 5.00 -16.51
CA GLY A 18 -20.32 4.98 -17.91
C GLY A 18 -19.16 5.21 -18.89
N SER A 19 -17.93 5.37 -18.42
CA SER A 19 -16.75 5.63 -19.26
C SER A 19 -16.36 4.42 -20.10
N VAL A 20 -15.72 4.66 -21.24
CA VAL A 20 -15.17 3.62 -22.09
C VAL A 20 -13.65 3.65 -21.99
N ALA A 21 -13.04 2.52 -21.68
CA ALA A 21 -11.59 2.37 -21.56
C ALA A 21 -11.16 0.94 -21.92
N PRO A 22 -9.86 0.69 -22.16
CA PRO A 22 -9.35 -0.64 -22.46
C PRO A 22 -9.67 -1.65 -21.35
N VAL A 23 -9.84 -2.93 -21.71
CA VAL A 23 -10.02 -4.04 -20.76
C VAL A 23 -8.79 -4.17 -19.87
N LYS A 24 -7.58 -4.07 -20.44
CA LYS A 24 -6.33 -4.26 -19.69
C LYS A 24 -5.21 -3.37 -20.20
N SER A 25 -4.75 -2.45 -19.35
CA SER A 25 -3.55 -1.66 -19.61
C SER A 25 -2.27 -2.45 -19.29
N ARG A 26 -1.24 -2.33 -20.14
CA ARG A 26 0.10 -2.89 -19.87
C ARG A 26 0.69 -2.33 -18.57
N ASN A 27 1.47 -3.15 -17.86
CA ASN A 27 2.18 -2.80 -16.61
C ASN A 27 1.24 -2.40 -15.45
N VAL A 28 0.00 -2.87 -15.50
CA VAL A 28 -0.96 -2.76 -14.41
C VAL A 28 -1.39 -4.17 -14.03
N VAL A 29 -1.49 -4.42 -12.73
CA VAL A 29 -1.99 -5.70 -12.20
C VAL A 29 -3.48 -5.80 -12.52
N PRO A 30 -3.94 -6.88 -13.18
CA PRO A 30 -5.38 -7.07 -13.38
C PRO A 30 -6.07 -7.24 -12.03
N HIS A 31 -7.28 -6.73 -11.89
CA HIS A 31 -8.10 -6.86 -10.70
C HIS A 31 -8.41 -8.33 -10.38
N ASP A 32 -8.69 -9.10 -11.42
CA ASP A 32 -8.99 -10.52 -11.34
C ASP A 32 -8.44 -11.25 -12.58
N VAL A 33 -8.37 -12.57 -12.47
CA VAL A 33 -7.88 -13.45 -13.55
C VAL A 33 -9.01 -13.99 -14.42
N GLY A 34 -10.15 -13.31 -14.47
CA GLY A 34 -11.30 -13.68 -15.29
C GLY A 34 -12.47 -14.26 -14.52
N ASP A 35 -13.49 -14.67 -15.28
CA ASP A 35 -14.76 -15.22 -14.81
C ASP A 35 -14.76 -16.75 -14.97
N PRO A 36 -15.11 -17.54 -13.95
CA PRO A 36 -15.26 -19.00 -14.07
C PRO A 36 -16.24 -19.45 -15.18
N ASP A 37 -17.22 -18.62 -15.54
CA ASP A 37 -18.21 -18.91 -16.59
C ASP A 37 -17.78 -18.42 -18.00
N ASP A 38 -16.57 -17.85 -18.16
CA ASP A 38 -15.98 -17.44 -19.45
C ASP A 38 -14.64 -18.15 -19.70
N GLU A 39 -13.54 -17.42 -19.93
CA GLU A 39 -12.20 -18.00 -20.19
C GLU A 39 -11.19 -17.53 -19.12
N PRO A 40 -11.15 -18.18 -17.95
CA PRO A 40 -10.20 -17.87 -16.89
C PRO A 40 -8.74 -17.88 -17.38
N TRP A 41 -7.92 -17.01 -16.79
CA TRP A 41 -6.50 -16.77 -17.10
C TRP A 41 -6.20 -16.22 -18.51
N GLN A 42 -7.15 -16.29 -19.44
CA GLN A 42 -7.04 -15.72 -20.79
C GLN A 42 -7.73 -14.36 -20.86
N LYS A 43 -8.99 -14.28 -20.44
CA LYS A 43 -9.76 -13.03 -20.38
C LYS A 43 -9.69 -12.45 -18.97
N LEU A 44 -8.73 -11.56 -18.78
CA LEU A 44 -8.49 -10.88 -17.50
C LEU A 44 -9.50 -9.76 -17.27
N ASN A 45 -9.61 -9.28 -16.02
CA ASN A 45 -10.50 -8.18 -15.65
C ASN A 45 -11.97 -8.45 -16.03
N ALA A 46 -12.53 -9.56 -15.56
CA ALA A 46 -13.96 -9.79 -15.64
C ALA A 46 -14.78 -8.74 -14.86
N TYR A 47 -14.19 -8.12 -13.82
CA TYR A 47 -14.81 -7.00 -13.11
C TYR A 47 -15.03 -5.77 -14.00
N ILE A 48 -16.29 -5.32 -14.09
CA ILE A 48 -16.75 -4.23 -14.98
C ILE A 48 -17.30 -3.00 -14.28
N ILE A 49 -17.31 -2.98 -12.95
CA ILE A 49 -17.94 -1.87 -12.22
C ILE A 49 -17.11 -0.60 -12.39
N HIS A 50 -15.80 -0.68 -12.18
CA HIS A 50 -14.84 0.41 -12.34
C HIS A 50 -13.73 0.05 -13.32
N ASP A 51 -13.17 1.07 -13.99
CA ASP A 51 -11.87 0.95 -14.65
C ASP A 51 -10.78 0.81 -13.59
N THR A 52 -10.20 -0.38 -13.48
CA THR A 52 -9.21 -0.72 -12.47
C THR A 52 -7.79 -0.36 -12.90
N ALA A 53 -7.58 0.11 -14.13
CA ALA A 53 -6.25 0.46 -14.64
C ALA A 53 -5.59 1.61 -13.84
N LYS A 54 -6.41 2.42 -13.16
CA LYS A 54 -5.97 3.56 -12.35
C LYS A 54 -6.06 3.31 -10.84
N TRP A 55 -6.35 2.08 -10.42
CA TRP A 55 -6.43 1.76 -9.00
C TRP A 55 -5.04 1.86 -8.36
N LYS A 56 -5.00 2.47 -7.17
CA LYS A 56 -3.76 2.81 -6.48
C LYS A 56 -3.16 1.63 -5.73
N ASP A 57 -3.96 0.64 -5.36
CA ASP A 57 -3.57 -0.42 -4.45
C ASP A 57 -3.13 -1.72 -5.16
N LEU A 58 -3.64 -2.03 -6.36
CA LEU A 58 -3.37 -3.30 -7.05
C LEU A 58 -1.87 -3.53 -7.32
N ASN A 59 -1.19 -2.55 -7.92
CA ASN A 59 0.25 -2.64 -8.19
C ASN A 59 1.07 -2.78 -6.89
N LEU A 60 0.65 -2.08 -5.83
CA LEU A 60 1.34 -2.09 -4.54
C LEU A 60 1.17 -3.43 -3.82
N LYS A 61 -0.06 -3.95 -3.81
CA LYS A 61 -0.39 -5.27 -3.27
C LYS A 61 0.43 -6.35 -3.97
N PHE A 62 0.59 -6.27 -5.28
CA PHE A 62 1.44 -7.21 -6.02
C PHE A 62 2.90 -7.17 -5.55
N VAL A 63 3.50 -5.98 -5.43
CA VAL A 63 4.89 -5.85 -4.93
C VAL A 63 5.04 -6.42 -3.53
N LEU A 64 4.08 -6.14 -2.64
CA LEU A 64 4.07 -6.68 -1.28
C LEU A 64 3.92 -8.22 -1.27
N GLN A 65 3.07 -8.78 -2.13
CA GLN A 65 2.91 -10.22 -2.30
C GLN A 65 4.20 -10.87 -2.81
N VAL A 66 4.86 -10.29 -3.81
CA VAL A 66 6.15 -10.78 -4.31
C VAL A 66 7.17 -10.80 -3.19
N TYR A 67 7.32 -9.70 -2.44
CA TYR A 67 8.29 -9.67 -1.34
C TYR A 67 7.94 -10.69 -0.24
N ARG A 68 6.66 -10.82 0.13
CA ARG A 68 6.21 -11.81 1.12
C ARG A 68 6.61 -13.22 0.69
N ASP A 69 6.30 -13.60 -0.54
CA ASP A 69 6.54 -14.94 -1.05
C ASP A 69 8.07 -15.21 -1.19
N TYR A 70 8.83 -14.22 -1.66
CA TYR A 70 10.30 -14.27 -1.64
C TYR A 70 10.85 -14.40 -0.21
N HIS A 71 10.33 -13.62 0.74
CA HIS A 71 10.80 -13.64 2.12
C HIS A 71 10.52 -15.00 2.79
N MET A 72 9.40 -15.65 2.47
CA MET A 72 9.07 -16.97 3.00
C MET A 72 9.89 -18.09 2.35
N THR A 73 10.10 -18.02 1.03
CA THR A 73 10.78 -19.09 0.28
C THR A 73 12.29 -18.93 0.21
N LYS A 74 12.81 -17.72 0.44
CA LYS A 74 14.20 -17.30 0.22
C LYS A 74 14.72 -17.62 -1.18
N SER A 75 13.82 -17.71 -2.16
CA SER A 75 14.14 -18.14 -3.52
C SER A 75 14.72 -16.98 -4.34
N SER A 76 16.04 -16.99 -4.56
CA SER A 76 16.71 -15.95 -5.35
C SER A 76 16.33 -16.02 -6.84
N CYS A 77 16.00 -17.19 -7.38
CA CYS A 77 15.49 -17.30 -8.75
C CYS A 77 14.11 -16.64 -8.88
N TYR A 78 13.21 -16.90 -7.93
CA TYR A 78 11.90 -16.24 -7.91
C TYR A 78 12.04 -14.72 -7.86
N LEU A 79 12.91 -14.20 -7.00
CA LEU A 79 13.13 -12.75 -6.93
C LEU A 79 13.67 -12.20 -8.25
N ARG A 80 14.68 -12.85 -8.86
CA ARG A 80 15.23 -12.41 -10.14
C ARG A 80 14.17 -12.41 -11.25
N ASP A 81 13.29 -13.40 -11.26
CA ASP A 81 12.21 -13.45 -12.23
C ASP A 81 11.22 -12.29 -11.99
N MET A 82 10.79 -12.07 -10.74
CA MET A 82 9.78 -11.06 -10.39
C MET A 82 10.27 -9.62 -10.44
N TRP A 83 11.57 -9.39 -10.23
CA TRP A 83 12.17 -8.07 -10.16
C TRP A 83 11.78 -7.12 -11.32
N PRO A 84 11.94 -7.49 -12.60
CA PRO A 84 11.55 -6.62 -13.71
C PRO A 84 10.03 -6.33 -13.74
N VAL A 85 9.20 -7.25 -13.25
CA VAL A 85 7.74 -7.04 -13.17
C VAL A 85 7.40 -6.08 -12.04
N CYS A 86 8.05 -6.20 -10.87
CA CYS A 86 7.95 -5.25 -9.77
C CYS A 86 8.36 -3.84 -10.21
N GLN A 87 9.47 -3.70 -10.94
CA GLN A 87 9.88 -2.41 -11.51
C GLN A 87 8.80 -1.86 -12.45
N ALA A 88 8.28 -2.67 -13.37
CA ALA A 88 7.25 -2.24 -14.33
C ALA A 88 5.97 -1.72 -13.66
N VAL A 89 5.46 -2.41 -12.63
CA VAL A 89 4.25 -1.97 -11.93
C VAL A 89 4.50 -0.74 -11.05
N MET A 90 5.70 -0.61 -10.48
CA MET A 90 6.08 0.56 -9.69
C MET A 90 6.28 1.79 -10.58
N ASP A 91 6.83 1.63 -11.78
CA ASP A 91 6.93 2.73 -12.76
C ASP A 91 5.56 3.22 -13.25
N SER A 92 4.57 2.33 -13.33
CA SER A 92 3.18 2.75 -13.55
C SER A 92 2.61 3.51 -12.34
N ALA A 93 2.86 3.02 -11.12
CA ALA A 93 2.34 3.62 -9.89
C ALA A 93 2.99 4.98 -9.56
N LEU A 94 4.26 5.19 -9.92
CA LEU A 94 4.97 6.46 -9.75
C LEU A 94 4.31 7.63 -10.49
N LYS A 95 3.50 7.36 -11.51
CA LYS A 95 2.75 8.40 -12.23
C LYS A 95 1.62 9.00 -11.39
N PHE A 96 1.28 8.38 -10.26
CA PHE A 96 0.25 8.84 -9.34
C PHE A 96 0.79 9.73 -8.22
N ASP A 97 2.10 10.03 -8.20
CA ASP A 97 2.70 11.09 -7.38
C ASP A 97 2.77 12.34 -8.27
N HIS A 98 1.76 13.20 -8.18
CA HIS A 98 1.60 14.33 -9.10
C HIS A 98 2.40 15.56 -8.66
N ASP A 99 2.69 15.71 -7.37
CA ASP A 99 3.40 16.87 -6.83
C ASP A 99 4.89 16.60 -6.50
N GLY A 100 5.32 15.34 -6.59
CA GLY A 100 6.71 14.91 -6.43
C GLY A 100 7.16 14.78 -4.98
N ASP A 101 6.23 14.86 -4.01
CA ASP A 101 6.54 14.75 -2.58
C ASP A 101 6.90 13.32 -2.15
N GLY A 102 6.82 12.35 -3.06
CA GLY A 102 7.12 10.94 -2.80
C GLY A 102 5.93 10.14 -2.28
N LEU A 103 4.71 10.68 -2.33
CA LEU A 103 3.47 10.03 -1.96
C LEU A 103 2.48 10.05 -3.13
N ILE A 104 1.68 8.99 -3.27
CA ILE A 104 0.69 8.91 -4.35
C ILE A 104 -0.66 9.50 -3.93
N GLU A 105 -1.41 10.07 -4.87
CA GLU A 105 -2.74 10.63 -4.61
C GLU A 105 -3.88 9.85 -5.24
N ASN A 106 -4.97 9.67 -4.49
CA ASN A 106 -6.25 9.21 -5.02
C ASN A 106 -6.91 10.29 -5.88
N CYS A 107 -7.64 9.87 -6.92
CA CYS A 107 -8.07 10.76 -8.01
C CYS A 107 -9.52 11.26 -7.91
N GLY A 108 -10.16 11.21 -6.75
CA GLY A 108 -11.55 11.69 -6.58
C GLY A 108 -12.61 10.78 -7.18
N PHE A 109 -12.29 9.51 -7.38
CA PHE A 109 -13.22 8.42 -7.61
C PHE A 109 -12.78 7.20 -6.78
N ALA A 110 -13.60 6.14 -6.74
CA ALA A 110 -13.20 4.92 -6.08
C ALA A 110 -12.14 4.19 -6.93
N ASP A 111 -10.88 4.35 -6.53
CA ASP A 111 -9.68 3.89 -7.23
C ASP A 111 -8.84 2.95 -6.36
N GLN A 112 -9.51 2.12 -5.55
CA GLN A 112 -8.91 1.14 -4.66
C GLN A 112 -9.98 0.13 -4.22
N THR A 113 -9.59 -0.91 -3.47
CA THR A 113 -10.44 -2.06 -3.10
C THR A 113 -11.78 -1.74 -2.41
N TYR A 114 -11.91 -0.62 -1.71
CA TYR A 114 -13.17 -0.07 -1.23
C TYR A 114 -13.84 0.67 -2.38
N ASP A 115 -14.30 -0.08 -3.38
CA ASP A 115 -14.82 0.39 -4.67
C ASP A 115 -16.11 1.23 -4.57
N GLY A 116 -16.78 1.21 -3.41
CA GLY A 116 -17.87 2.14 -3.08
C GLY A 116 -17.42 3.48 -2.45
N TRP A 117 -16.13 3.66 -2.14
CA TRP A 117 -15.63 4.80 -1.36
C TRP A 117 -14.68 5.69 -2.15
N VAL A 118 -15.09 6.95 -2.36
CA VAL A 118 -14.28 7.96 -3.04
C VAL A 118 -13.22 8.53 -2.09
N MET A 119 -11.97 8.58 -2.57
CA MET A 119 -10.86 9.25 -1.91
C MET A 119 -10.23 10.26 -2.87
N THR A 120 -9.72 11.37 -2.35
CA THR A 120 -9.03 12.41 -3.12
C THR A 120 -7.77 12.83 -2.38
N GLY A 121 -6.65 13.00 -3.10
CA GLY A 121 -5.38 13.35 -2.48
C GLY A 121 -4.73 12.13 -1.79
N PRO A 122 -3.67 12.36 -1.00
CA PRO A 122 -3.06 11.31 -0.22
C PRO A 122 -4.03 10.71 0.81
N SER A 123 -4.19 9.38 0.80
CA SER A 123 -4.99 8.66 1.79
C SER A 123 -4.11 7.84 2.73
N ALA A 124 -4.57 7.63 3.97
CA ALA A 124 -3.87 6.77 4.92
C ALA A 124 -3.72 5.33 4.41
N TYR A 125 -4.74 4.82 3.70
CA TYR A 125 -4.73 3.48 3.13
C TYR A 125 -3.74 3.35 1.97
N CYS A 126 -3.93 4.10 0.88
CA CYS A 126 -3.08 3.97 -0.30
C CYS A 126 -1.66 4.48 -0.03
N GLY A 127 -1.52 5.54 0.76
CA GLY A 127 -0.22 6.08 1.18
C GLY A 127 0.56 5.11 2.06
N GLY A 128 -0.10 4.42 3.00
CA GLY A 128 0.55 3.41 3.84
C GLY A 128 1.02 2.21 3.02
N LEU A 129 0.16 1.72 2.11
CA LEU A 129 0.51 0.68 1.14
C LEU A 129 1.68 1.08 0.24
N TRP A 130 1.69 2.32 -0.23
CA TRP A 130 2.73 2.88 -1.08
C TRP A 130 4.09 2.87 -0.38
N LEU A 131 4.17 3.44 0.82
CA LEU A 131 5.42 3.46 1.59
C LEU A 131 5.92 2.05 1.93
N ALA A 132 4.99 1.12 2.18
CA ALA A 132 5.34 -0.27 2.37
C ALA A 132 5.94 -0.89 1.11
N ALA A 133 5.28 -0.74 -0.04
CA ALA A 133 5.76 -1.26 -1.31
C ALA A 133 7.11 -0.65 -1.71
N VAL A 134 7.28 0.67 -1.59
CA VAL A 134 8.56 1.36 -1.87
C VAL A 134 9.66 0.84 -0.96
N CYS A 135 9.40 0.61 0.33
CA CYS A 135 10.41 0.04 1.20
C CYS A 135 10.78 -1.40 0.80
N MET A 136 9.82 -2.22 0.40
CA MET A 136 10.12 -3.57 -0.10
C MET A 136 10.90 -3.53 -1.41
N MET A 137 10.65 -2.53 -2.27
CA MET A 137 11.49 -2.29 -3.45
C MET A 137 12.94 -1.95 -3.09
N CYS A 138 13.19 -1.16 -2.03
CA CYS A 138 14.55 -0.94 -1.55
C CYS A 138 15.23 -2.25 -1.14
N GLN A 139 14.56 -3.06 -0.31
CA GLN A 139 15.11 -4.35 0.16
C GLN A 139 15.40 -5.30 -1.00
N MET A 140 14.46 -5.44 -1.94
CA MET A 140 14.65 -6.30 -3.11
C MET A 140 15.75 -5.78 -4.03
N ALA A 141 15.88 -4.46 -4.20
CA ALA A 141 16.95 -3.86 -4.99
C ALA A 141 18.34 -4.15 -4.40
N GLU A 142 18.48 -4.13 -3.07
CA GLU A 142 19.72 -4.53 -2.41
C GLU A 142 20.03 -6.01 -2.65
N ASP A 143 19.04 -6.90 -2.49
CA ASP A 143 19.18 -8.34 -2.68
C ASP A 143 19.51 -8.75 -4.14
N VAL A 144 19.06 -7.97 -5.13
CA VAL A 144 19.41 -8.17 -6.55
C VAL A 144 20.61 -7.33 -7.01
N GLU A 145 21.24 -6.59 -6.09
CA GLU A 145 22.38 -5.69 -6.34
C GLU A 145 22.11 -4.55 -7.35
N ASP A 146 20.84 -4.13 -7.50
CA ASP A 146 20.41 -3.01 -8.35
C ASP A 146 20.54 -1.67 -7.59
N LYS A 147 21.74 -1.10 -7.64
CA LYS A 147 22.10 0.14 -6.92
C LYS A 147 21.30 1.36 -7.37
N ASP A 148 20.97 1.43 -8.66
CA ASP A 148 20.24 2.57 -9.23
C ASP A 148 18.78 2.56 -8.75
N ALA A 149 18.14 1.39 -8.80
CA ALA A 149 16.80 1.23 -8.25
C ALA A 149 16.78 1.46 -6.73
N HIS A 150 17.75 0.93 -5.99
CA HIS A 150 17.87 1.16 -4.55
C HIS A 150 17.96 2.65 -4.22
N SER A 151 18.79 3.41 -4.95
CA SER A 151 18.93 4.85 -4.77
C SER A 151 17.61 5.59 -5.08
N LYS A 152 16.98 5.27 -6.21
CA LYS A 152 15.68 5.82 -6.63
C LYS A 152 14.61 5.63 -5.54
N PHE A 153 14.37 4.38 -5.13
CA PHE A 153 13.32 4.06 -4.17
C PHE A 153 13.64 4.56 -2.76
N SER A 154 14.90 4.57 -2.34
CA SER A 154 15.30 5.15 -1.06
C SER A 154 15.02 6.66 -0.99
N SER A 155 15.30 7.39 -2.06
CA SER A 155 14.98 8.82 -2.16
C SER A 155 13.47 9.07 -2.06
N ILE A 156 12.66 8.28 -2.79
CA ILE A 156 11.19 8.33 -2.74
C ILE A 156 10.69 8.02 -1.33
N LEU A 157 11.20 6.95 -0.70
CA LEU A 157 10.80 6.53 0.63
C LEU A 157 11.05 7.61 1.68
N SER A 158 12.17 8.31 1.59
CA SER A 158 12.50 9.40 2.50
C SER A 158 11.49 10.54 2.39
N ARG A 159 11.26 11.05 1.17
CA ARG A 159 10.30 12.15 0.95
C ARG A 159 8.87 11.75 1.31
N GLY A 160 8.44 10.57 0.87
CA GLY A 160 7.09 10.05 1.13
C GLY A 160 6.81 9.84 2.62
N LYS A 161 7.80 9.42 3.42
CA LYS A 161 7.64 9.32 4.89
C LYS A 161 7.40 10.69 5.52
N GLU A 162 8.16 11.71 5.11
CA GLU A 162 8.00 13.08 5.59
C GLU A 162 6.64 13.66 5.18
N ALA A 163 6.24 13.46 3.92
CA ALA A 163 4.93 13.85 3.39
C ALA A 163 3.78 13.19 4.15
N PHE A 164 3.85 11.87 4.35
CA PHE A 164 2.82 11.10 5.05
C PHE A 164 2.65 11.57 6.51
N GLU A 165 3.74 11.78 7.25
CA GLU A 165 3.68 12.29 8.62
C GLU A 165 3.11 13.71 8.66
N LYS A 166 3.54 14.59 7.75
CA LYS A 166 3.05 15.97 7.67
C LYS A 166 1.56 16.06 7.34
N LEU A 167 1.11 15.30 6.34
CA LEU A 167 -0.23 15.42 5.76
C LEU A 167 -1.29 14.61 6.48
N LEU A 168 -0.92 13.48 7.12
CA LEU A 168 -1.90 12.53 7.66
C LEU A 168 -1.78 12.32 9.17
N TRP A 169 -0.62 12.57 9.77
CA TRP A 169 -0.39 12.34 11.20
C TRP A 169 -0.63 13.58 12.07
N ASN A 170 -0.29 14.77 11.56
CA ASN A 170 -0.33 16.03 12.32
C ASN A 170 -1.60 16.87 12.10
N VAL A 171 -2.65 16.31 11.49
CA VAL A 171 -3.91 17.03 11.23
C VAL A 171 -4.84 16.95 12.45
N GLU A 172 -5.20 18.11 12.98
CA GLU A 172 -6.22 18.27 14.03
C GLU A 172 -7.59 17.76 13.54
N PRO A 173 -8.37 17.03 14.36
CA PRO A 173 -9.60 16.34 13.95
C PRO A 173 -10.77 17.24 13.48
N HIS A 174 -10.61 18.56 13.37
CA HIS A 174 -11.69 19.51 13.06
C HIS A 174 -11.65 20.06 11.62
N SER A 175 -10.64 19.73 10.82
CA SER A 175 -10.60 20.04 9.37
C SER A 175 -11.00 18.82 8.55
N MET A 176 -12.23 18.35 8.74
CA MET A 176 -12.77 17.15 8.08
C MET A 176 -13.59 17.48 6.84
N GLU A 177 -12.89 17.75 5.72
CA GLU A 177 -13.44 17.52 4.37
C GLU A 177 -12.47 16.73 3.46
N GLY A 178 -11.31 16.30 3.95
CA GLY A 178 -10.35 15.51 3.16
C GLY A 178 -9.64 14.37 3.89
N VAL A 179 -9.85 14.19 5.21
CA VAL A 179 -9.15 13.18 6.02
C VAL A 179 -10.15 12.45 6.91
N MET A 180 -10.97 11.58 6.31
CA MET A 180 -11.69 10.59 7.10
C MET A 180 -10.76 9.41 7.38
N MET A 181 -10.32 9.35 8.64
CA MET A 181 -9.63 8.25 9.35
C MET A 181 -8.10 8.28 9.45
N GLY A 182 -7.59 9.27 10.21
CA GLY A 182 -6.23 9.26 10.76
C GLY A 182 -6.05 8.59 12.13
N ARG A 183 -7.09 8.00 12.76
CA ARG A 183 -6.94 7.46 14.15
C ARG A 183 -7.47 6.05 14.42
N GLY A 184 -8.08 5.38 13.44
CA GLY A 184 -8.68 4.05 13.68
C GLY A 184 -8.87 3.14 12.47
N ALA A 185 -8.64 3.63 11.24
CA ALA A 185 -8.70 2.80 10.02
C ALA A 185 -7.31 2.49 9.49
N ILE A 186 -6.45 2.06 10.40
CA ILE A 186 -5.46 1.04 10.05
C ILE A 186 -6.31 -0.21 9.79
N LEU A 187 -6.88 -0.29 8.59
CA LEU A 187 -7.89 -1.26 8.20
C LEU A 187 -7.34 -2.68 8.44
N GLN A 188 -8.24 -3.59 8.84
CA GLN A 188 -7.99 -5.00 9.13
C GLN A 188 -7.55 -5.77 7.88
N ASP A 189 -6.39 -5.45 7.35
CA ASP A 189 -5.60 -6.40 6.58
C ASP A 189 -4.35 -6.66 7.44
N ASP A 190 -4.41 -7.71 8.26
CA ASP A 190 -3.39 -8.03 9.26
C ASP A 190 -1.98 -8.07 8.62
N THR A 191 -1.89 -8.41 7.33
CA THR A 191 -0.66 -8.42 6.54
C THR A 191 -0.06 -7.03 6.30
N ILE A 192 -0.89 -6.01 6.03
CA ILE A 192 -0.43 -4.63 5.79
C ILE A 192 0.00 -3.99 7.11
N ASN A 193 -0.71 -4.29 8.19
CA ASN A 193 -0.41 -3.73 9.51
C ASN A 193 0.95 -4.16 10.01
N ASP A 194 1.30 -5.45 9.91
CA ASP A 194 2.59 -5.94 10.37
C ASP A 194 3.76 -5.34 9.56
N ILE A 195 3.58 -5.16 8.25
CA ILE A 195 4.59 -4.55 7.37
C ILE A 195 4.72 -3.05 7.66
N VAL A 196 3.62 -2.30 7.73
CA VAL A 196 3.64 -0.85 8.04
C VAL A 196 4.18 -0.59 9.45
N LEU A 197 3.87 -1.46 10.43
CA LEU A 197 4.40 -1.39 11.80
C LEU A 197 5.90 -1.66 11.85
N ALA A 198 6.42 -2.59 11.03
CA ALA A 198 7.85 -2.86 10.91
C ALA A 198 8.63 -1.67 10.31
N LEU A 199 7.98 -0.84 9.48
CA LEU A 199 8.58 0.31 8.80
C LEU A 199 8.60 1.60 9.62
N CYS A 200 7.84 1.65 10.72
CA CYS A 200 7.76 2.80 11.62
C CYS A 200 8.29 2.41 13.03
N PRO A 201 9.62 2.41 13.24
CA PRO A 201 10.24 1.85 14.46
C PRO A 201 9.84 2.52 15.78
N LYS A 202 9.18 3.70 15.75
CA LYS A 202 8.74 4.41 16.97
C LYS A 202 7.74 3.59 17.81
N ARG A 203 6.88 2.77 17.19
CA ARG A 203 5.95 1.91 17.96
C ARG A 203 6.62 0.72 18.63
N HIS A 204 7.69 0.16 18.07
CA HIS A 204 8.33 -1.01 18.68
C HIS A 204 9.00 -0.66 20.02
N GLN A 205 9.45 0.59 20.20
CA GLN A 205 9.97 1.09 21.47
C GLN A 205 8.85 1.50 22.44
N GLU A 206 7.81 2.20 21.98
CA GLU A 206 6.71 2.65 22.84
C GLU A 206 5.80 1.51 23.31
N GLN A 207 5.51 0.52 22.45
CA GLN A 207 4.72 -0.65 22.84
C GLN A 207 5.50 -1.59 23.77
N ASN A 208 6.81 -1.70 23.60
CA ASN A 208 7.66 -2.44 24.54
C ASN A 208 7.78 -1.72 25.89
N MET A 209 7.88 -0.38 25.92
CA MET A 209 7.80 0.40 27.17
C MET A 209 6.43 0.25 27.84
N ALA A 210 5.34 0.34 27.08
CA ALA A 210 3.97 0.21 27.61
C ALA A 210 3.62 -1.22 28.09
N ARG A 211 4.29 -2.25 27.57
CA ARG A 211 4.23 -3.63 28.10
C ARG A 211 5.07 -3.78 29.36
N LYS A 212 6.26 -3.16 29.42
CA LYS A 212 7.15 -3.18 30.60
C LYS A 212 6.54 -2.45 31.80
N CYS A 213 5.84 -1.34 31.58
CA CYS A 213 5.15 -0.58 32.63
C CYS A 213 3.89 -1.28 33.18
N ARG A 214 3.27 -2.19 32.40
CA ARG A 214 2.11 -2.99 32.85
C ARG A 214 2.48 -4.20 33.71
N GLY A 215 3.76 -4.57 33.76
CA GLY A 215 4.28 -5.66 34.60
C GLY A 215 4.95 -5.19 35.90
N MET A 216 4.99 -3.88 36.16
CA MET A 216 5.59 -3.34 37.40
C MET A 216 4.59 -3.44 38.56
N PRO A 217 4.99 -3.99 39.73
CA PRO A 217 4.15 -4.00 40.92
C PRO A 217 3.79 -2.57 41.31
N LEU A 218 2.51 -2.32 41.62
CA LEU A 218 2.07 -1.04 42.16
C LEU A 218 2.82 -0.74 43.47
N PRO A 219 3.30 0.50 43.69
CA PRO A 219 3.93 0.86 44.95
C PRO A 219 2.92 0.69 46.11
N PRO A 220 3.37 0.23 47.29
CA PRO A 220 2.48 -0.02 48.42
C PRO A 220 1.77 1.27 48.84
N ARG A 221 0.43 1.19 48.96
CA ARG A 221 -0.39 2.30 49.46
C ARG A 221 -0.04 2.53 50.92
N HIS A 222 0.57 3.67 51.25
CA HIS A 222 0.66 4.14 52.63
C HIS A 222 -0.74 4.49 53.14
N ILE A 223 -1.30 3.60 53.95
CA ILE A 223 -2.50 3.89 54.74
C ILE A 223 -2.05 4.75 55.92
N SER A 224 -2.31 6.05 55.84
CA SER A 224 -2.23 6.97 56.99
C SER A 224 -3.35 6.60 57.96
N ASN A 225 -3.02 5.85 59.01
CA ASN A 225 -3.89 5.67 60.16
C ASN A 225 -3.93 6.98 60.95
N LYS A 226 -4.97 7.79 60.73
CA LYS A 226 -5.43 8.75 61.74
C LYS A 226 -6.26 7.99 62.76
N CYS A 227 -5.72 7.79 63.96
CA CYS A 227 -6.50 7.46 65.15
C CYS A 227 -6.06 8.29 66.36
N ARG A 228 -7.06 9.03 66.86
CA ARG A 228 -7.22 9.70 68.17
C ARG A 228 -6.38 10.95 68.44
#